data_AF-A0A2D7CMG1-F1
#
_entry.id   AF-A0A2D7CMG1-F1
#
_cell.length_a   1.000
_cell.length_b   1.000
_cell.length_c   1.000
_cell.angle_alpha   90.00
_cell.angle_beta   90.00
_cell.angle_gamma   90.00
#
_symmetry.space_group_name_H-M   'P 1'
#
loop_
_entity.id
_entity.type
_entity.pdbx_description
1 polymer ?
#
loop_
_entity_poly.entity_id
_entity_poly.type
_entity_poly.pdbx_seq_one_letter_code
_entity_poly.pdbx_strand_id
1 'polypeptide(L)'
;MKRKEMCFFMLRKSFIVCLFFLTLTAKANAEALSGNQIVEKDGISYSTFSKEPYNGSVINFFSNGQLDYKGSFKDGKKEGIWVGYYLDGQLRFKGRYKNGKRHGRWETKTKYGQKKRWQSGMFKNDVRISD
;
A
#
# COMPACT_ATOMS: atom_id res chain seq x y z
N MET A 1 -22.76 -64.47 1.45
CA MET A 1 -21.32 -64.25 1.69
C MET A 1 -20.84 -63.05 0.87
N LYS A 2 -20.17 -62.08 1.50
CA LYS A 2 -19.51 -60.85 0.97
C LYS A 2 -20.39 -59.81 0.24
N ARG A 3 -21.13 -58.99 1.00
CA ARG A 3 -21.68 -57.71 0.49
C ARG A 3 -21.88 -56.61 1.56
N LYS A 4 -21.09 -56.62 2.65
CA LYS A 4 -21.18 -55.62 3.74
C LYS A 4 -19.88 -54.86 4.06
N GLU A 5 -18.75 -55.21 3.46
CA GLU A 5 -17.44 -54.58 3.74
C GLU A 5 -17.09 -53.41 2.79
N MET A 6 -17.92 -53.14 1.77
CA MET A 6 -17.60 -52.13 0.75
C MET A 6 -18.28 -50.77 0.95
N CYS A 7 -18.77 -50.49 2.16
CA CYS A 7 -19.40 -49.19 2.48
C CYS A 7 -18.62 -48.38 3.53
N PHE A 8 -17.66 -48.98 4.23
CA PHE A 8 -16.94 -48.28 5.30
C PHE A 8 -15.71 -47.48 4.84
N PHE A 9 -15.27 -47.67 3.59
CA PHE A 9 -14.06 -47.00 3.07
C PHE A 9 -14.33 -45.69 2.30
N MET A 10 -15.60 -45.39 1.99
CA MET A 10 -16.00 -44.19 1.23
C MET A 10 -16.58 -43.07 2.11
N LEU A 11 -16.56 -43.22 3.44
CA LEU A 11 -17.10 -42.22 4.38
C LEU A 11 -16.02 -41.50 5.21
N ARG A 12 -14.75 -41.90 5.11
CA ARG A 12 -13.65 -41.25 5.84
C ARG A 12 -12.80 -40.29 5.00
N LYS A 13 -12.94 -40.32 3.66
CA LYS A 13 -12.19 -39.42 2.77
C LYS A 13 -12.91 -38.10 2.47
N SER A 14 -14.24 -38.03 2.65
CA SER A 14 -15.00 -36.79 2.40
C SER A 14 -14.91 -35.76 3.54
N PHE A 15 -14.62 -36.16 4.78
CA PHE A 15 -14.49 -35.21 5.90
C PHE A 15 -13.08 -34.62 6.05
N ILE A 16 -12.03 -35.37 5.66
CA ILE A 16 -10.64 -34.89 5.76
C ILE A 16 -10.31 -33.92 4.62
N VAL A 17 -10.93 -34.06 3.45
CA VAL A 17 -10.76 -33.11 2.35
C VAL A 17 -11.43 -31.76 2.66
N CYS A 18 -12.57 -31.73 3.37
CA CYS A 18 -13.19 -30.47 3.80
C CYS A 18 -12.38 -29.70 4.86
N LEU A 19 -11.62 -30.38 5.72
CA LEU A 19 -10.78 -29.72 6.73
C LEU A 19 -9.45 -29.17 6.14
N PHE A 20 -9.03 -29.65 4.98
CA PHE A 20 -7.88 -29.09 4.23
C PHE A 20 -8.23 -27.89 3.35
N PHE A 21 -9.52 -27.61 3.13
CA PHE A 21 -9.98 -26.42 2.37
C PHE A 21 -10.33 -25.21 3.25
N LEU A 22 -10.34 -25.34 4.59
CA LEU A 22 -10.71 -24.25 5.50
C LEU A 22 -9.53 -23.50 6.13
N THR A 23 -8.28 -23.89 5.87
CA THR A 23 -7.10 -23.21 6.42
C THR A 23 -6.25 -22.48 5.38
N LEU A 24 -6.69 -22.41 4.11
CA LEU A 24 -6.01 -21.60 3.10
C LEU A 24 -6.38 -20.13 3.23
N THR A 25 -5.84 -19.56 4.30
CA THR A 25 -5.57 -18.15 4.55
C THR A 25 -6.74 -17.23 4.24
N ALA A 26 -7.47 -16.84 5.29
CA ALA A 26 -7.93 -15.46 5.37
C ALA A 26 -6.69 -14.59 5.17
N LYS A 27 -6.42 -14.20 3.93
CA LYS A 27 -5.42 -13.21 3.62
C LYS A 27 -5.92 -11.99 4.37
N ALA A 28 -5.26 -11.64 5.48
CA ALA A 28 -5.47 -10.37 6.13
C ALA A 28 -5.11 -9.33 5.07
N ASN A 29 -6.11 -8.93 4.30
CA ASN A 29 -5.96 -7.84 3.36
C ASN A 29 -5.80 -6.65 4.29
N ALA A 30 -4.55 -6.25 4.55
CA ALA A 30 -4.26 -5.01 5.24
C ALA A 30 -4.81 -3.90 4.35
N GLU A 31 -6.05 -3.49 4.62
CA GLU A 31 -6.72 -2.42 3.90
C GLU A 31 -5.92 -1.13 4.11
N ALA A 32 -5.74 -0.36 3.04
CA ALA A 32 -5.01 0.89 3.13
C ALA A 32 -5.83 1.88 3.95
N LEU A 33 -5.22 2.52 4.96
CA LEU A 33 -5.89 3.57 5.69
C LEU A 33 -6.08 4.79 4.81
N SER A 34 -7.19 5.50 5.03
CA SER A 34 -7.42 6.77 4.37
C SER A 34 -6.44 7.83 4.89
N GLY A 35 -5.97 8.73 4.03
CA GLY A 35 -5.01 9.78 4.39
C GLY A 35 -5.45 10.64 5.58
N ASN A 36 -6.75 10.89 5.73
CA ASN A 36 -7.33 11.62 6.86
C ASN A 36 -7.31 10.87 8.20
N GLN A 37 -6.95 9.58 8.20
CA GLN A 37 -6.76 8.76 9.40
C GLN A 37 -5.29 8.69 9.82
N ILE A 38 -4.40 9.41 9.12
CA ILE A 38 -2.97 9.49 9.45
C ILE A 38 -2.69 10.87 10.04
N VAL A 39 -2.06 10.89 11.22
CA VAL A 39 -1.63 12.11 11.91
C VAL A 39 -0.12 12.08 12.04
N GLU A 40 0.55 13.16 11.64
CA GLU A 40 2.00 13.31 11.81
C GLU A 40 2.32 14.07 13.10
N LYS A 41 3.25 13.53 13.90
CA LYS A 41 3.81 14.16 15.10
C LYS A 41 5.31 13.94 15.09
N ASP A 42 6.09 15.01 15.20
CA ASP A 42 7.56 14.96 15.23
C ASP A 42 8.19 14.16 14.06
N GLY A 43 7.58 14.27 12.86
CA GLY A 43 8.02 13.56 11.65
C GLY A 43 7.71 12.06 11.63
N ILE A 44 6.92 11.57 12.58
CA ILE A 44 6.41 10.19 12.65
C ILE A 44 4.90 10.20 12.42
N SER A 45 4.45 9.39 11.47
CA SER A 45 3.04 9.18 11.18
C SER A 45 2.44 8.12 12.08
N TYR A 46 1.26 8.39 12.61
CA TYR A 46 0.44 7.52 13.45
C TYR A 46 -0.94 7.36 12.82
N SER A 47 -1.61 6.23 13.04
CA SER A 47 -3.04 6.17 12.75
C SER A 47 -3.81 6.87 13.87
N THR A 48 -4.98 7.42 13.56
CA THR A 48 -5.88 8.00 14.59
C THR A 48 -6.36 6.99 15.63
N PHE A 49 -6.17 5.69 15.36
CA PHE A 49 -6.61 4.57 16.19
C PHE A 49 -5.49 3.98 17.05
N SER A 50 -4.24 4.41 16.86
CA SER A 50 -3.07 3.83 17.54
C SER A 50 -2.12 4.91 18.05
N LYS A 51 -1.43 4.59 19.14
CA LYS A 51 -0.31 5.39 19.65
C LYS A 51 1.05 4.93 19.11
N GLU A 52 1.08 3.80 18.41
CA GLU A 52 2.30 3.26 17.80
C GLU A 52 2.53 3.85 16.41
N PRO A 53 3.81 4.04 15.99
CA PRO A 53 4.13 4.49 14.65
C PRO A 53 3.44 3.63 13.58
N TYR A 54 2.83 4.29 12.60
CA TYR A 54 2.02 3.62 11.60
C TYR A 54 2.85 2.74 10.67
N ASN A 55 2.37 1.52 10.47
CA ASN A 55 2.95 0.53 9.57
C ASN A 55 1.83 0.03 8.65
N GLY A 56 1.93 0.36 7.35
CA GLY A 56 0.89 -0.04 6.39
C GLY A 56 0.76 0.89 5.19
N SER A 57 -0.21 0.56 4.34
CA SER A 57 -0.51 1.31 3.13
C SER A 57 -1.45 2.48 3.44
N VAL A 58 -1.25 3.61 2.76
CA VAL A 58 -2.15 4.76 2.81
C VAL A 58 -2.68 5.07 1.42
N ILE A 59 -3.93 5.48 1.35
CA ILE A 59 -4.57 6.01 0.15
C ILE A 59 -5.36 7.26 0.50
N ASN A 60 -5.31 8.29 -0.33
CA ASN A 60 -6.11 9.49 -0.15
C ASN A 60 -6.85 9.83 -1.44
N PHE A 61 -8.06 10.36 -1.31
CA PHE A 61 -8.88 10.79 -2.42
C PHE A 61 -9.20 12.28 -2.28
N PHE A 62 -9.30 12.97 -3.40
CA PHE A 62 -9.90 14.30 -3.47
C PHE A 62 -11.40 14.24 -3.14
N SER A 63 -12.02 15.39 -2.88
CA SER A 63 -13.46 15.49 -2.61
C SER A 63 -14.34 14.98 -3.75
N ASN A 64 -13.83 14.98 -4.99
CA ASN A 64 -14.52 14.42 -6.16
C ASN A 64 -14.32 12.90 -6.31
N GLY A 65 -13.72 12.22 -5.33
CA GLY A 65 -13.46 10.78 -5.34
C GLY A 65 -12.26 10.33 -6.18
N GLN A 66 -11.56 11.24 -6.85
CA GLN A 66 -10.35 10.89 -7.60
C GLN A 66 -9.17 10.64 -6.66
N LEU A 67 -8.29 9.73 -7.04
CA LEU A 67 -7.08 9.42 -6.27
C LEU A 67 -6.18 10.66 -6.17
N ASP A 68 -5.87 11.09 -4.95
CA ASP A 68 -4.89 12.13 -4.67
C ASP A 68 -3.50 11.52 -4.55
N TYR A 69 -3.31 10.59 -3.61
CA TYR A 69 -2.04 9.87 -3.49
C TYR A 69 -2.21 8.49 -2.86
N LYS A 70 -1.19 7.67 -3.05
CA LYS A 70 -1.01 6.40 -2.33
C LYS A 70 0.45 6.12 -2.07
N GLY A 71 0.70 5.34 -1.03
CA GLY A 71 2.03 4.90 -0.64
C GLY A 71 1.96 4.00 0.58
N SER A 72 3.08 3.84 1.26
CA SER A 72 3.13 3.12 2.53
C SER A 72 4.07 3.78 3.54
N PHE A 73 3.84 3.42 4.79
CA PHE A 73 4.68 3.78 5.92
C PHE A 73 5.28 2.53 6.55
N LYS A 74 6.49 2.67 7.07
CA LYS A 74 7.16 1.72 7.94
C LYS A 74 7.71 2.50 9.13
N ASP A 75 7.36 2.07 10.34
CA ASP A 75 7.73 2.74 11.60
C ASP A 75 7.38 4.23 11.59
N GLY A 76 6.19 4.55 11.05
CA GLY A 76 5.66 5.90 10.87
C GLY A 76 6.39 6.76 9.84
N LYS A 77 7.36 6.22 9.09
CA LYS A 77 8.10 6.94 8.04
C LYS A 77 7.69 6.44 6.67
N LYS A 78 7.63 7.34 5.68
CA LYS A 78 7.33 6.97 4.29
C LYS A 78 8.31 5.91 3.79
N GLU A 79 7.80 4.86 3.19
CA GLU A 79 8.57 3.74 2.66
C GLU A 79 8.02 3.33 1.30
N GLY A 80 8.86 2.75 0.45
CA GLY A 80 8.44 2.20 -0.84
C GLY A 80 8.00 3.25 -1.85
N ILE A 81 7.16 2.84 -2.81
CA ILE A 81 6.73 3.71 -3.91
C ILE A 81 5.57 4.58 -3.45
N TRP A 82 5.73 5.89 -3.67
CA TRP A 82 4.69 6.88 -3.49
C TRP A 82 4.31 7.47 -4.83
N VAL A 83 3.00 7.61 -5.04
CA VAL A 83 2.43 8.17 -6.26
C VAL A 83 1.38 9.18 -5.86
N GLY A 84 1.43 10.37 -6.45
CA GLY A 84 0.43 11.41 -6.27
C GLY A 84 -0.02 11.96 -7.61
N TYR A 85 -1.25 12.43 -7.64
CA TYR A 85 -1.95 12.93 -8.82
C TYR A 85 -2.44 14.36 -8.56
N TYR A 86 -2.82 15.04 -9.62
CA TYR A 86 -3.59 16.28 -9.59
C TYR A 86 -5.09 15.96 -9.61
N LEU A 87 -5.92 16.95 -9.29
CA LEU A 87 -7.39 16.82 -9.33
C LEU A 87 -7.95 16.49 -10.73
N ASP A 88 -7.16 16.71 -11.78
CA ASP A 88 -7.47 16.32 -13.16
C ASP A 88 -7.02 14.88 -13.51
N GLY A 89 -6.62 14.10 -12.50
CA GLY A 89 -6.15 12.71 -12.63
C GLY A 89 -4.73 12.58 -13.20
N GLN A 90 -4.07 13.67 -13.60
CA GLN A 90 -2.73 13.59 -14.15
C GLN A 90 -1.70 13.32 -13.06
N LEU A 91 -0.69 12.52 -13.38
CA LEU A 91 0.42 12.25 -12.47
C LEU A 91 1.09 13.57 -12.04
N ARG A 92 1.15 13.77 -10.72
CA ARG A 92 1.81 14.92 -10.07
C ARG A 92 3.21 14.54 -9.64
N PHE A 93 3.38 13.39 -9.00
CA PHE A 93 4.70 12.86 -8.68
C PHE A 93 4.68 11.34 -8.56
N LYS A 94 5.83 10.72 -8.79
CA LYS A 94 6.11 9.31 -8.50
C LYS A 94 7.55 9.15 -8.07
N GLY A 95 7.77 8.40 -7.00
CA GLY A 95 9.13 8.11 -6.56
C GLY A 95 9.16 7.18 -5.36
N ARG A 96 10.36 6.77 -4.96
CA ARG A 96 10.56 5.89 -3.81
C ARG A 96 10.99 6.69 -2.59
N TYR A 97 10.42 6.35 -1.44
CA TYR A 97 10.94 6.73 -0.14
C TYR A 97 11.65 5.54 0.51
N LYS A 98 12.65 5.85 1.31
CA LYS A 98 13.32 4.91 2.22
C LYS A 98 13.54 5.63 3.54
N ASN A 99 12.99 5.10 4.64
CA ASN A 99 13.07 5.71 5.97
C ASN A 99 12.65 7.19 5.99
N GLY A 100 11.57 7.53 5.27
CA GLY A 100 11.03 8.89 5.21
C GLY A 100 11.72 9.81 4.20
N LYS A 101 12.81 9.38 3.55
CA LYS A 101 13.61 10.20 2.63
C LYS A 101 13.48 9.74 1.19
N ARG A 102 13.50 10.66 0.23
CA ARG A 102 13.51 10.35 -1.20
C ARG A 102 14.75 9.54 -1.56
N HIS A 103 14.53 8.48 -2.31
CA HIS A 103 15.56 7.54 -2.73
C HIS A 103 15.29 7.05 -4.14
N GLY A 104 16.32 6.89 -4.97
CA GLY A 104 16.18 6.44 -6.35
C GLY A 104 15.55 7.49 -7.27
N ARG A 105 15.00 7.01 -8.39
CA ARG A 105 14.40 7.86 -9.42
C ARG A 105 13.11 8.50 -8.92
N TRP A 106 13.01 9.81 -9.13
CA TRP A 106 11.83 10.61 -8.86
C TRP A 106 11.39 11.31 -10.13
N GLU A 107 10.09 11.35 -10.32
CA GLU A 107 9.42 12.04 -11.42
C GLU A 107 8.39 12.98 -10.80
N THR A 108 8.38 14.23 -11.25
CA THR A 108 7.44 15.25 -10.79
C THR A 108 6.98 16.04 -11.99
N LYS A 109 5.69 16.29 -12.06
CA LYS A 109 5.08 17.22 -12.99
C LYS A 109 4.74 18.46 -12.21
N THR A 110 5.41 19.58 -12.50
CA THR A 110 5.12 20.87 -11.89
C THR A 110 4.20 21.67 -12.82
N LYS A 111 3.15 22.28 -12.26
CA LYS A 111 2.27 23.23 -12.97
C LYS A 111 2.66 24.66 -12.56
N TYR A 112 3.18 25.44 -13.50
CA TYR A 112 3.45 26.87 -13.33
C TYR A 112 2.51 27.65 -14.26
N GLY A 113 1.47 28.27 -13.69
CA GLY A 113 0.40 28.89 -14.48
C GLY A 113 -0.26 27.87 -15.42
N GLN A 114 -0.26 28.16 -16.73
CA GLN A 114 -0.77 27.25 -17.78
C GLN A 114 0.27 26.22 -18.26
N LYS A 115 1.56 26.40 -17.93
CA LYS A 115 2.64 25.53 -18.41
C LYS A 115 2.85 24.34 -17.46
N LYS A 116 2.94 23.14 -18.03
CA LYS A 116 3.26 21.89 -17.31
C LYS A 116 4.67 21.47 -17.70
N ARG A 117 5.56 21.25 -16.73
CA ARG A 117 6.93 20.76 -16.96
C ARG A 117 7.14 19.44 -16.22
N TRP A 118 7.62 18.44 -16.96
CA TRP A 118 8.13 17.21 -16.39
C TRP A 118 9.56 17.41 -15.92
N GLN A 119 9.84 16.91 -14.73
CA GLN A 119 11.16 16.91 -14.13
C GLN A 119 11.43 15.53 -13.56
N SER A 120 12.63 15.02 -13.80
CA SER A 120 13.12 13.80 -13.18
C SER A 120 14.46 14.04 -12.50
N GLY A 121 14.79 13.19 -11.53
CA GLY A 121 16.10 13.22 -10.89
C GLY A 121 16.34 11.97 -10.08
N MET A 122 17.61 11.68 -9.83
CA MET A 122 18.02 10.63 -8.92
C MET A 122 18.26 11.21 -7.53
N PHE A 123 17.76 10.55 -6.49
CA PHE A 123 17.88 11.01 -5.11
C PHE A 123 18.54 9.95 -4.21
N LYS A 124 19.35 10.41 -3.26
CA LYS A 124 19.86 9.59 -2.16
C LYS A 124 19.67 10.35 -0.85
N ASN A 125 18.71 9.90 -0.04
CA ASN A 125 18.39 10.50 1.25
C ASN A 125 18.04 11.98 1.11
N ASP A 126 17.11 12.29 0.20
CA ASP A 126 16.65 13.65 -0.18
C ASP A 126 17.62 14.52 -0.97
N VAL A 127 18.90 14.13 -1.08
CA VAL A 127 19.90 14.83 -1.90
C VAL A 127 19.76 14.40 -3.35
N ARG A 128 19.55 15.36 -4.26
CA ARG A 128 19.58 15.12 -5.71
C ARG A 128 21.02 14.84 -6.13
N ILE A 129 21.24 13.75 -6.86
CA ILE A 129 22.57 13.30 -7.30
C ILE A 129 22.72 13.25 -8.82
N SER A 130 21.66 13.50 -9.60
CA SER A 130 21.75 13.62 -11.05
C SER A 130 20.58 14.40 -11.67
N ASP A 131 20.83 14.90 -12.88
CA ASP A 131 19.87 15.54 -13.79
C ASP A 131 19.36 14.59 -14.88
#